data_AF-A0A9D1QLB1-F1
#
_entry.id   AF-A0A9D1QLB1-F1
#
_cell.length_a   1.000
_cell.length_b   1.000
_cell.length_c   1.000
_cell.angle_alpha   90.00
_cell.angle_beta   90.00
_cell.angle_gamma   90.00
#
_symmetry.space_group_name_H-M   'P 1'
#
loop_
_entity.id
_entity.type
_entity.pdbx_description
1 polymer ?
#
loop_
_entity_poly.entity_id
_entity_poly.type
_entity_poly.pdbx_seq_one_letter_code
_entity_poly.pdbx_strand_id
1 'polypeptide(L)' 'MSNMVNIKVPTDPTDQSDLLVCLNGQRYLIQRGRAVAVPRGVAEVIEHAERQEAAAMAYMDSLR' A
#
# COMPACT_ATOMS: atom_id res chain seq x y z
N MET A 1 17.53 -11.53 -8.49
CA MET A 1 17.37 -10.20 -9.13
C MET A 1 16.46 -9.36 -8.25
N SER A 2 17.01 -8.35 -7.57
CA SER A 2 16.22 -7.44 -6.72
C SER A 2 15.51 -6.42 -7.61
N ASN A 3 14.28 -6.74 -8.03
CA ASN A 3 13.47 -5.85 -8.85
C ASN A 3 12.81 -4.81 -7.92
N MET A 4 13.50 -3.69 -7.69
CA MET A 4 13.02 -2.59 -6.86
C MET A 4 12.23 -1.60 -7.71
N VAL A 5 11.11 -1.14 -7.19
CA VAL A 5 10.21 -0.17 -7.83
C VAL A 5 10.02 1.03 -6.91
N ASN A 6 9.93 2.22 -7.51
CA ASN A 6 9.73 3.44 -6.76
C ASN A 6 8.22 3.69 -6.65
N ILE A 7 7.69 3.69 -5.42
CA ILE A 7 6.27 3.95 -5.16
C ILE A 7 6.12 5.22 -4.34
N LYS A 8 4.98 5.88 -4.50
CA LYS A 8 4.60 7.02 -3.67
C LYS A 8 3.20 6.76 -3.12
N VAL A 9 3.15 6.39 -1.83
CA VAL A 9 1.88 6.19 -1.13
C VAL A 9 1.37 7.57 -0.69
N PRO A 10 0.11 7.93 -1.00
CA PRO A 10 -0.47 9.19 -0.55
C PRO A 10 -0.56 9.23 0.99
N THR A 11 -0.33 10.41 1.55
CA THR A 11 -0.55 10.67 2.98
C THR A 11 -2.02 10.93 3.21
N ASP A 12 -2.60 10.30 4.23
CA ASP A 12 -3.95 10.63 4.67
C ASP A 12 -3.88 11.87 5.58
N PRO A 13 -4.76 12.88 5.41
CA PRO A 13 -4.80 14.04 6.30
C PRO A 13 -5.15 13.66 7.75
N THR A 14 -5.82 12.53 7.96
CA THR A 14 -6.27 12.02 9.26
C THR A 14 -5.25 11.08 9.89
N ASP A 15 -4.45 10.39 9.07
CA ASP A 15 -3.41 9.48 9.53
C ASP A 15 -2.10 9.67 8.74
N GLN A 16 -1.11 10.26 9.40
CA GLN A 16 0.23 10.46 8.85
C GLN A 16 1.20 9.34 9.22
N SER A 17 0.72 8.22 9.76
CA SER A 17 1.57 7.09 10.13
C SER A 17 2.20 6.40 8.91
N ASP A 18 3.39 5.84 9.13
CA ASP A 18 4.09 5.05 8.13
C ASP A 18 3.34 3.75 7.83
N LEU A 19 3.33 3.32 6.57
CA LEU A 19 2.68 2.09 6.15
C LEU A 19 3.60 0.89 6.43
N LEU A 20 3.17 0.00 7.32
CA LEU A 20 3.85 -1.26 7.58
C LEU A 20 3.35 -2.35 6.63
N VAL A 21 4.25 -2.93 5.83
CA VAL A 21 3.95 -4.03 4.91
C VAL A 21 4.82 -5.25 5.24
N CYS A 22 4.21 -6.43 5.24
CA CYS A 22 4.90 -7.69 5.45
C CYS A 22 4.92 -8.50 4.14
N LEU A 23 6.10 -8.85 3.65
CA LEU A 23 6.27 -9.73 2.48
C LEU A 23 7.12 -10.94 2.89
N ASN A 24 6.55 -12.14 2.82
CA ASN A 24 7.25 -13.40 3.13
C ASN A 24 7.97 -13.40 4.50
N GLY A 25 7.35 -12.80 5.52
CA GLY A 25 7.92 -12.70 6.87
C GLY A 25 8.92 -11.54 7.06
N GLN A 26 9.28 -10.81 6.00
CA GLN A 26 10.06 -9.59 6.11
C GLN A 26 9.14 -8.37 6.25
N ARG A 27 9.49 -7.48 7.18
CA ARG A 27 8.75 -6.25 7.47
C ARG A 27 9.39 -5.07 6.76
N TYR A 28 8.57 -4.27 6.09
CA TYR A 28 8.94 -3.05 5.39
C TYR A 28 8.14 -1.89 5.98
N LEU A 29 8.83 -0.84 6.42
CA LEU A 29 8.20 0.39 6.88
C LEU A 29 8.34 1.44 5.79
N ILE A 30 7.21 1.90 5.25
CA ILE A 30 7.15 2.78 4.08
C ILE A 30 6.64 4.14 4.51
N GLN A 31 7.49 5.15 4.31
CA GLN A 31 7.12 6.54 4.61
C GLN A 31 6.12 7.06 3.57
N ARG A 32 4.93 7.44 4.03
CA ARG A 32 3.91 8.06 3.18
C ARG A 32 4.35 9.45 2.71
N GLY A 33 3.82 9.88 1.56
CA GLY A 33 4.10 11.20 0.98
C GLY A 33 5.46 11.34 0.30
N ARG A 34 6.37 10.36 0.45
CA ARG A 34 7.68 10.32 -0.19
C ARG A 34 7.77 9.21 -1.23
N ALA A 35 8.64 9.41 -2.23
CA ALA A 35 8.96 8.35 -3.18
C ALA A 35 9.99 7.41 -2.52
N VAL A 36 9.61 6.15 -2.35
CA VAL A 36 10.43 5.12 -1.68
C VAL A 36 10.64 3.94 -2.62
N ALA A 37 11.89 3.50 -2.75
CA ALA A 37 12.23 2.29 -3.49
C ALA A 37 11.94 1.05 -2.64
N VAL A 38 11.01 0.21 -3.10
CA VAL A 38 10.59 -1.03 -2.42
C VAL A 38 10.70 -2.22 -3.37
N PRO A 39 10.81 -3.47 -2.88
CA PRO A 39 10.71 -4.64 -3.73
C PRO A 39 9.37 -4.65 -4.49
N ARG A 40 9.37 -5.12 -5.74
CA ARG A 40 8.15 -5.22 -6.55
C ARG A 40 7.01 -5.96 -5.84
N GLY A 41 7.30 -7.04 -5.12
CA GLY A 41 6.27 -7.76 -4.35
C GLY A 41 5.63 -6.91 -3.24
N VAL A 42 6.37 -5.96 -2.64
CA VAL A 42 5.81 -5.03 -1.66
C VAL A 42 4.87 -4.03 -2.35
N ALA A 43 5.23 -3.54 -3.53
CA ALA A 43 4.36 -2.67 -4.31
C ALA A 43 3.07 -3.38 -4.76
N GLU A 44 3.17 -4.64 -5.21
CA GLU A 44 2.01 -5.46 -5.59
C GLU A 44 1.06 -5.69 -4.41
N VAL A 45 1.59 -5.92 -3.19
CA VAL A 45 0.78 -6.05 -1.98
C VAL A 45 -0.02 -4.78 -1.69
N ILE A 46 0.60 -3.60 -1.84
CA ILE A 46 -0.06 -2.32 -1.61
C ILE A 46 -1.16 -2.08 -2.64
N GLU A 47 -0.86 -2.29 -3.93
CA GLU A 47 -1.84 -2.14 -5.01
C GLU A 47 -3.05 -3.07 -4.81
N HIS A 48 -2.81 -4.31 -4.39
CA HIS A 48 -3.89 -5.25 -4.09
C HIS A 48 -4.72 -4.83 -2.89
N ALA A 49 -4.09 -4.29 -1.84
CA ALA A 49 -4.81 -3.78 -0.69
C ALA A 49 -5.73 -2.60 -1.08
N GLU A 50 -5.23 -1.62 -1.83
CA GLU A 50 -6.01 -0.48 -2.31
C GLU A 50 -7.18 -0.94 -3.20
N ARG A 51 -6.95 -1.92 -4.09
CA ARG A 51 -7.99 -2.47 -4.95
C ARG A 51 -9.08 -3.20 -4.15
N GLN A 52 -8.69 -3.93 -3.11
CA GLN A 52 -9.64 -4.62 -2.23
C GLN A 52 -10.46 -3.64 -1.40
N GLU A 53 -9.84 -2.59 -0.88
CA GLU A 53 -10.54 -1.52 -0.15
C GLU A 53 -11.57 -0.82 -1.04
N ALA A 54 -11.18 -0.42 -2.25
CA ALA A 54 -12.09 0.19 -3.21
C ALA A 54 -13.27 -0.74 -3.59
N ALA A 55 -12.99 -2.03 -3.81
CA ALA A 55 -14.03 -3.01 -4.10
C ALA A 55 -14.98 -3.21 -2.91
N ALA A 56 -14.46 -3.23 -1.67
CA ALA A 56 -15.27 -3.34 -0.47
C ALA A 56 -16.17 -2.12 -0.27
N MET A 57 -15.64 -0.91 -0.49
CA MET A 57 -16.44 0.33 -0.45
C MET A 57 -17.55 0.33 -1.49
N ALA A 58 -17.24 -0.04 -2.73
CA ALA A 58 -18.24 -0.14 -3.80
C ALA A 58 -19.34 -1.16 -3.47
N TYR A 59 -18.96 -2.30 -2.87
CA TYR A 59 -19.93 -3.29 -2.42
C TYR A 59 -20.82 -2.76 -1.29
N MET A 60 -20.25 -2.07 -0.29
CA MET A 60 -21.03 -1.44 0.78
C MET A 60 -22.02 -0.40 0.26
N ASP A 61 -21.61 0.41 -0.73
CA ASP A 61 -22.49 1.39 -1.37
C ASP A 61 -23.63 0.72 -2.13
N SER A 62 -23.37 -0.42 -2.79
CA SER A 62 -24.41 -1.18 -3.50
C SER A 62 -25.48 -1.81 -2.60
N LEU A 63 -25.18 -1.97 -1.30
CA LEU A 63 -26.13 -2.49 -0.30
C LEU A 63 -27.01 -1.40 0.32
N ARG A 64 -26.77 -0.13 -0.02
CA ARG A 64 -27.44 1.03 0.55
C ARG A 64 -28.67 1.44 -0.27
#